data_AF-A0A4R4D1I6-F1
#
_entry.id   AF-A0A4R4D1I6-F1
#
_cell.length_a   1.000
_cell.length_b   1.000
_cell.length_c   1.000
_cell.angle_alpha   90.00
_cell.angle_beta   90.00
_cell.angle_gamma   90.00
#
_symmetry.space_group_name_H-M   'P 1'
#
loop_
_entity.id
_entity.type
_entity.pdbx_description
1 polymer ?
#
loop_
_entity_poly.entity_id
_entity_poly.type
_entity_poly.pdbx_seq_one_letter_code
_entity_poly.pdbx_strand_id
1 'polypeptide(L)'
;GIIARRTLLDVMRRVRCFGVHLVRHDIRQDSARHTEALSEITRCLGLGDYADWDEDARRAFLLRELGNPRPLVPRRWQPSAPVQEVLDTCAVAAEQAPEALG
;
A
#
# COMPACT_ATOMS: atom_id res chain seq x y z
N GLY A 1 29.16 2.66 39.47
CA GLY A 1 28.40 2.77 38.20
C GLY A 1 28.51 1.57 37.29
N ILE A 2 28.40 0.33 37.80
CA ILE A 2 28.53 -0.91 37.00
C ILE A 2 27.16 -1.55 36.66
N ILE A 3 26.12 -1.28 37.47
CA ILE A 3 24.80 -1.95 37.33
C ILE A 3 23.98 -1.41 36.14
N ALA A 4 24.12 -0.12 35.79
CA ALA A 4 23.37 0.47 34.68
C ALA A 4 23.86 0.02 33.29
N ARG A 5 25.12 -0.37 33.13
CA ARG A 5 25.72 -0.60 31.80
C ARG A 5 25.24 -1.86 31.08
N ARG A 6 24.81 -2.91 31.79
CA ARG A 6 24.37 -4.16 31.13
C ARG A 6 22.91 -4.07 30.73
N THR A 7 22.02 -3.88 31.70
CA THR A 7 20.58 -3.90 31.46
C THR A 7 20.11 -2.75 30.57
N LEU A 8 20.63 -1.53 30.77
CA LEU A 8 20.25 -0.38 29.92
C LEU A 8 20.75 -0.55 28.49
N LEU A 9 21.99 -1.01 28.31
CA LEU A 9 22.56 -1.24 26.99
C LEU A 9 21.81 -2.35 26.23
N ASP A 10 21.40 -3.41 26.93
CA ASP A 10 20.60 -4.49 26.35
C ASP A 10 19.20 -3.99 25.94
N VAL A 11 18.57 -3.14 26.74
CA VAL A 11 17.30 -2.49 26.37
C VAL A 11 17.50 -1.58 25.15
N MET A 12 18.54 -0.74 25.11
CA MET A 12 18.83 0.11 23.95
C MET A 12 19.08 -0.70 22.68
N ARG A 13 19.77 -1.84 22.77
CA ARG A 13 19.99 -2.76 21.65
C ARG A 13 18.69 -3.40 21.19
N ARG A 14 17.84 -3.87 22.10
CA ARG A 14 16.54 -4.45 21.77
C ARG A 14 15.61 -3.44 21.10
N VAL A 15 15.54 -2.21 21.63
CA VAL A 15 14.75 -1.13 21.02
C VAL A 15 15.28 -0.81 19.61
N ARG A 16 16.60 -0.80 19.40
CA ARG A 16 17.18 -0.59 18.06
C ARG A 16 16.95 -1.75 17.10
N CYS A 17 16.98 -2.99 17.57
CA CYS A 17 16.79 -4.17 16.72
C CYS A 17 15.32 -4.44 16.39
N PHE A 18 14.40 -4.20 17.32
CA PHE A 18 13.00 -4.62 17.22
C PHE A 18 12.02 -3.45 17.09
N GLY A 19 12.45 -2.22 17.39
CA GLY A 19 11.56 -1.07 17.46
C GLY A 19 10.42 -1.28 18.46
N VAL A 20 9.30 -0.60 18.23
CA VAL A 20 8.06 -0.78 19.01
C VAL A 20 7.10 -1.80 18.38
N HIS A 21 7.39 -2.25 17.14
CA HIS A 21 6.54 -3.17 16.37
C HIS A 21 7.05 -4.63 16.38
N LEU A 22 8.19 -4.90 17.03
CA LEU A 22 8.90 -6.18 17.10
C LEU A 22 9.46 -6.67 15.75
N VAL A 23 8.62 -6.69 14.71
CA VAL A 23 8.94 -7.07 13.33
C VAL A 23 8.15 -6.15 12.39
N ARG A 24 8.72 -5.82 11.23
CA ARG A 24 7.99 -5.10 10.16
C ARG A 24 7.13 -6.07 9.37
N HIS A 25 5.91 -5.66 9.02
CA HIS A 25 5.01 -6.50 8.26
C HIS A 25 5.16 -6.25 6.76
N ASP A 26 5.49 -7.30 6.00
CA ASP A 26 5.49 -7.28 4.54
C ASP A 26 4.05 -7.44 4.03
N ILE A 27 3.57 -6.49 3.23
CA ILE A 27 2.32 -6.65 2.48
C ILE A 27 2.66 -7.22 1.10
N ARG A 28 2.08 -8.38 0.78
CA ARG A 28 2.27 -9.02 -0.54
C ARG A 28 0.92 -9.40 -1.13
N GLN A 29 0.70 -9.01 -2.37
CA GLN A 29 -0.50 -9.33 -3.14
C GLN A 29 -0.12 -9.62 -4.60
N ASP A 30 -0.92 -10.45 -5.25
CA ASP A 30 -0.72 -10.84 -6.66
C ASP A 30 -0.95 -9.65 -7.61
N SER A 31 -0.08 -9.48 -8.62
CA SER A 31 -0.18 -8.38 -9.59
C SER A 31 -1.47 -8.40 -10.40
N ALA A 32 -2.08 -9.56 -10.60
CA ALA A 32 -3.38 -9.69 -11.25
C ALA A 32 -4.49 -9.01 -10.44
N ARG A 33 -4.42 -9.03 -9.10
CA ARG A 33 -5.40 -8.34 -8.23
C ARG A 33 -5.33 -6.83 -8.39
N HIS A 34 -4.12 -6.29 -8.48
CA HIS A 34 -3.93 -4.86 -8.73
C HIS A 34 -4.39 -4.46 -10.14
N THR A 35 -4.15 -5.31 -11.13
CA THR A 35 -4.63 -5.10 -12.50
C THR A 35 -6.15 -5.10 -12.55
N GLU A 36 -6.80 -6.07 -11.89
CA GLU A 36 -8.26 -6.15 -11.77
C GLU A 36 -8.86 -4.90 -11.11
N ALA A 37 -8.25 -4.42 -10.02
CA ALA A 37 -8.68 -3.21 -9.34
C ALA A 37 -8.57 -1.96 -10.23
N LEU A 38 -7.43 -1.78 -10.91
CA LEU A 38 -7.23 -0.66 -11.84
C LEU A 38 -8.21 -0.73 -13.00
N SER A 39 -8.44 -1.91 -13.56
CA SER A 39 -9.42 -2.14 -14.63
C SER A 39 -10.83 -1.78 -14.21
N GLU A 40 -11.26 -2.18 -13.01
CA GLU A 40 -12.59 -1.84 -12.52
C GLU A 40 -12.76 -0.33 -12.30
N ILE A 41 -11.73 0.32 -11.77
CA ILE A 41 -11.69 1.79 -11.59
C ILE A 41 -11.76 2.48 -12.95
N THR A 42 -10.94 2.11 -13.93
CA THR A 42 -10.93 2.77 -15.25
C THR A 42 -12.25 2.55 -16.00
N ARG A 43 -12.86 1.37 -15.90
CA ARG A 43 -14.18 1.10 -16.48
C ARG A 43 -15.26 1.94 -15.80
N CYS A 44 -15.27 2.02 -14.47
CA CYS A 44 -16.20 2.85 -13.72
C CYS A 44 -16.10 4.34 -14.10
N LEU A 45 -14.89 4.82 -14.43
CA LEU A 45 -14.63 6.20 -14.84
C LEU A 45 -14.89 6.45 -16.35
N GLY A 46 -15.24 5.42 -17.13
CA GLY A 46 -15.42 5.53 -18.58
C GLY A 46 -14.12 5.75 -19.36
N LEU A 47 -12.97 5.37 -18.79
CA LEU A 47 -11.64 5.54 -19.39
C LEU A 47 -11.21 4.34 -20.24
N GLY A 48 -11.94 3.24 -20.16
CA GLY A 48 -11.61 1.96 -20.80
C GLY A 48 -11.19 0.90 -19.79
N ASP A 49 -10.69 -0.23 -20.29
CA ASP A 49 -10.20 -1.34 -19.46
C ASP A 49 -8.67 -1.35 -19.40
N TYR A 50 -8.12 -1.10 -18.21
CA TYR A 50 -6.67 -1.09 -17.96
C TYR A 50 -5.98 -2.41 -18.36
N ALA A 51 -6.69 -3.55 -18.25
CA ALA A 51 -6.16 -4.86 -18.58
C ALA A 51 -5.94 -5.03 -20.09
N ASP A 52 -6.70 -4.33 -20.92
CA ASP A 52 -6.60 -4.39 -22.38
C ASP A 52 -5.51 -3.45 -22.94
N TRP A 53 -4.96 -2.57 -22.10
CA TRP A 53 -3.92 -1.64 -22.52
C TRP A 53 -2.56 -2.32 -22.63
N ASP A 54 -1.79 -1.89 -23.62
CA ASP A 54 -0.37 -2.23 -23.69
C ASP A 54 0.42 -1.56 -22.55
N GLU A 55 1.66 -2.03 -22.35
CA GLU A 55 2.50 -1.57 -21.23
C GLU A 55 2.85 -0.08 -21.33
N ASP A 56 2.98 0.48 -22.53
CA ASP A 56 3.27 1.91 -22.71
C ASP A 56 2.09 2.78 -22.30
N ALA A 57 0.87 2.39 -22.68
CA ALA A 57 -0.36 3.05 -22.30
C ALA A 57 -0.61 2.94 -20.78
N ARG A 58 -0.38 1.76 -20.19
CA ARG A 58 -0.45 1.57 -18.73
C ARG A 58 0.50 2.50 -17.98
N ARG A 59 1.77 2.55 -18.39
CA ARG A 59 2.78 3.44 -17.78
C ARG A 59 2.42 4.91 -17.94
N ALA A 60 1.99 5.32 -19.14
CA ALA A 60 1.58 6.70 -19.40
C ALA A 60 0.38 7.11 -18.54
N PHE A 61 -0.61 6.23 -18.39
CA PHE A 61 -1.75 6.44 -17.49
C PHE A 61 -1.30 6.61 -16.04
N LEU A 62 -0.51 5.65 -15.52
CA LEU A 62 -0.07 5.67 -14.12
C LEU A 62 0.75 6.92 -13.80
N LEU A 63 1.70 7.29 -14.65
CA LEU A 63 2.52 8.49 -14.47
C LEU A 63 1.68 9.76 -14.46
N ARG A 64 0.66 9.84 -15.34
CA ARG A 64 -0.26 10.97 -15.37
C ARG A 64 -1.09 11.06 -14.10
N GLU A 65 -1.68 9.96 -13.64
CA GLU A 65 -2.52 9.96 -12.43
C GLU A 65 -1.70 10.18 -11.16
N LEU A 66 -0.46 9.67 -11.08
CA LEU A 66 0.46 9.94 -9.96
C LEU A 66 0.87 11.41 -9.87
N GLY A 67 0.96 12.12 -11.00
CA GLY A 67 1.22 13.56 -11.06
C GLY A 67 -0.03 14.43 -10.84
N ASN A 68 -1.22 13.84 -10.77
CA ASN A 68 -2.49 14.55 -10.68
C ASN A 68 -2.97 14.60 -9.22
N PRO A 69 -3.17 15.79 -8.61
CA PRO A 69 -3.67 15.89 -7.24
C PRO A 69 -5.15 15.50 -7.10
N ARG A 70 -5.87 15.34 -8.22
CA ARG A 70 -7.27 14.93 -8.20
C ARG A 70 -7.39 13.46 -7.78
N PRO A 71 -8.26 13.12 -6.80
CA PRO A 71 -8.48 11.73 -6.42
C PRO A 71 -8.98 10.88 -7.59
N LEU A 72 -8.32 9.74 -7.82
CA LEU A 72 -8.68 8.78 -8.87
C LEU A 72 -9.88 7.91 -8.45
N VAL A 73 -9.88 7.39 -7.22
CA VAL A 73 -10.91 6.45 -6.73
C VAL A 73 -12.22 7.21 -6.45
N PRO A 74 -13.35 6.84 -7.08
CA PRO A 74 -14.63 7.48 -6.84
C PRO A 74 -15.10 7.28 -5.39
N ARG A 75 -15.49 8.36 -4.71
CA ARG A 75 -15.96 8.31 -3.30
C ARG A 75 -17.32 7.64 -3.11
N ARG A 76 -18.15 7.58 -4.14
CA ARG A 76 -19.52 7.03 -4.11
C ARG A 76 -19.67 5.96 -5.17
N TRP A 77 -18.90 4.88 -5.01
CA TRP A 77 -18.92 3.72 -5.88
C TRP A 77 -18.87 2.46 -5.03
N GLN A 78 -19.50 1.40 -5.52
CA GLN A 78 -19.48 0.08 -4.90
C GLN A 78 -18.64 -0.83 -5.81
N PRO A 79 -17.36 -1.05 -5.48
CA PRO A 79 -16.54 -2.00 -6.21
C PRO A 79 -17.01 -3.44 -5.96
N SER A 80 -16.56 -4.36 -6.80
CA SER A 80 -16.68 -5.79 -6.52
C SER A 80 -15.95 -6.16 -5.22
N ALA A 81 -16.37 -7.26 -4.58
CA ALA A 81 -15.73 -7.77 -3.37
C ALA A 81 -14.20 -7.94 -3.46
N PRO A 82 -13.62 -8.51 -4.54
CA PRO A 82 -12.16 -8.62 -4.65
C PRO A 82 -11.47 -7.25 -4.77
N VAL A 83 -12.08 -6.28 -5.46
CA VAL A 83 -11.50 -4.93 -5.57
C VAL A 83 -11.65 -4.15 -4.27
N GLN A 84 -12.76 -4.32 -3.55
CA GLN A 84 -12.96 -3.74 -2.21
C GLN A 84 -11.86 -4.19 -1.24
N GLU A 85 -11.52 -5.49 -1.24
CA GLU A 85 -10.44 -6.02 -0.37
C GLU A 85 -9.09 -5.34 -0.66
N VAL A 86 -8.73 -5.17 -1.93
CA VAL A 86 -7.49 -4.49 -2.31
C VAL A 86 -7.47 -3.04 -1.82
N LEU A 87 -8.58 -2.32 -1.99
CA LEU A 87 -8.71 -0.94 -1.54
C LEU A 87 -8.66 -0.82 -0.01
N ASP A 88 -9.31 -1.73 0.71
CA ASP A 88 -9.31 -1.78 2.17
C ASP A 88 -7.91 -2.10 2.72
N THR A 89 -7.20 -3.04 2.10
CA THR A 89 -5.81 -3.35 2.45
C THR A 89 -4.90 -2.13 2.27
N CYS A 90 -5.05 -1.38 1.17
CA CYS A 90 -4.32 -0.11 0.97
C CYS A 90 -4.71 0.95 2.02
N ALA A 91 -5.99 1.04 2.40
CA ALA A 91 -6.46 1.99 3.41
C ALA A 91 -5.86 1.66 4.79
N VAL A 92 -5.89 0.40 5.20
CA VAL A 92 -5.27 -0.07 6.46
C VAL A 92 -3.77 0.23 6.45
N ALA A 93 -3.08 -0.03 5.34
CA ALA A 93 -1.65 0.26 5.20
C ALA A 93 -1.35 1.76 5.35
N ALA A 94 -2.19 2.63 4.80
CA ALA A 94 -2.04 4.09 4.91
C ALA A 94 -2.27 4.63 6.34
N GLU A 95 -3.02 3.89 7.17
CA GLU A 95 -3.24 4.22 8.59
C GLU A 95 -2.12 3.72 9.52
N GLN A 96 -1.26 2.80 9.06
CA GLN A 96 -0.16 2.28 9.88
C GLN A 96 1.01 3.26 9.97
N ALA A 97 1.74 3.19 11.10
CA ALA A 97 3.02 3.88 11.23
C ALA A 97 4.00 3.38 10.14
N PRO A 98 4.72 4.26 9.43
CA PRO A 98 5.68 3.84 8.39
C PRO A 98 6.72 2.84 8.90
N GLU A 99 7.04 2.87 10.20
CA GLU A 99 7.99 1.98 10.84
C GLU A 99 7.44 0.56 11.10
N ALA A 100 6.12 0.37 10.96
CA ALA A 100 5.43 -0.91 11.14
C ALA A 100 5.39 -1.77 9.87
N LEU A 101 5.58 -1.16 8.69
CA LEU A 101 5.54 -1.84 7.39
C LEU A 101 6.94 -2.01 6.79
N GLY A 102 7.14 -3.14 6.10
CA GLY A 102 8.41 -3.62 5.55
C GLY A 102 8.66 -3.21 4.11
#